data_AF-A0A4R5H4N2-F1
#
_entry.id   AF-A0A4R5H4N2-F1
#
_cell.length_a   1.000
_cell.length_b   1.000
_cell.length_c   1.000
_cell.angle_alpha   90.00
_cell.angle_beta   90.00
_cell.angle_gamma   90.00
#
_symmetry.space_group_name_H-M   'P 1'
#
loop_
_entity.id
_entity.type
_entity.pdbx_description
1 polymer ?
#
loop_
_entity_poly.entity_id
_entity_poly.type
_entity_poly.pdbx_seq_one_letter_code
_entity_poly.pdbx_strand_id
1 'polypeptide(L)'
;MMGNSFTLKRIMIAVATILLIILAFLTHALAGLNANPVIFAEPPAFVENYVTEMGYSTLASPSRASGANNTKPAKMTADFSSEREFVYNVFFGDESLDELLHLFTHVDKEKRVKIASAFAAVNAEFTHNEESGFPEKREQFWNDVKKHLPDIQNALFEALITSAEEGTANIIPYTLAWMPGQGQQTVELLAWAAKHHPDWWIRRFSVYFVVKFGQNEGLASSLLESRTHDPHYKVRREVLDLRFQRLIGEI
;
A
#
# COMPACT_ATOMS: atom_id res chain seq x y z
N MET A 1 10.96 -54.44 -31.49
CA MET A 1 10.60 -54.11 -30.10
C MET A 1 10.89 -52.63 -29.83
N MET A 2 10.03 -51.71 -30.24
CA MET A 2 10.24 -50.24 -30.07
C MET A 2 9.09 -49.53 -29.33
N GLY A 3 8.05 -50.25 -28.91
CA GLY A 3 6.86 -49.66 -28.27
C GLY A 3 6.96 -49.45 -26.74
N ASN A 4 7.80 -50.23 -26.04
CA ASN A 4 7.82 -50.20 -24.56
C ASN A 4 8.60 -49.03 -23.96
N SER A 5 9.66 -48.54 -24.62
CA SER A 5 10.45 -47.41 -24.10
C SER A 5 9.68 -46.10 -24.15
N PHE A 6 8.82 -45.91 -25.16
CA PHE A 6 8.01 -44.71 -25.33
C PHE A 6 6.90 -44.61 -24.29
N THR A 7 6.22 -45.73 -24.00
CA THR A 7 5.19 -45.82 -22.96
C THR A 7 5.78 -45.62 -21.57
N LEU A 8 6.93 -46.24 -21.28
CA LEU A 8 7.61 -46.08 -19.99
C LEU A 8 8.06 -44.62 -19.77
N LYS A 9 8.61 -43.98 -20.80
CA LYS A 9 9.03 -42.57 -20.75
C LYS A 9 7.84 -41.63 -20.46
N ARG A 10 6.70 -41.86 -21.10
CA ARG A 10 5.47 -41.08 -20.85
C ARG A 10 4.94 -41.28 -19.43
N ILE A 11 4.97 -42.51 -18.92
CA ILE A 11 4.58 -42.81 -17.53
C ILE A 11 5.52 -42.10 -16.55
N MET A 12 6.84 -42.14 -16.77
CA MET A 12 7.79 -41.44 -15.89
C MET A 12 7.58 -39.92 -15.89
N ILE A 13 7.32 -39.32 -17.06
CA ILE A 13 7.00 -37.88 -17.14
C ILE A 13 5.71 -37.58 -16.37
N ALA A 14 4.65 -38.37 -16.56
CA ALA A 14 3.37 -38.16 -15.85
C ALA A 14 3.53 -38.27 -14.33
N VAL A 15 4.26 -39.29 -13.85
CA VAL A 15 4.55 -39.47 -12.42
C VAL A 15 5.37 -38.30 -11.86
N ALA A 16 6.39 -37.84 -12.59
CA ALA A 16 7.20 -36.68 -12.17
C ALA A 16 6.35 -35.40 -12.09
N THR A 17 5.47 -35.16 -13.06
CA THR A 17 4.55 -34.02 -13.04
C THR A 17 3.59 -34.08 -11.86
N ILE A 18 2.98 -35.25 -11.59
CA ILE A 18 2.08 -35.43 -10.45
C ILE A 18 2.83 -35.19 -9.13
N LEU A 19 4.05 -35.72 -8.99
CA LEU A 19 4.89 -35.49 -7.81
C LEU A 19 5.18 -34.00 -7.61
N LEU A 20 5.54 -33.27 -8.66
CA LEU A 20 5.77 -31.82 -8.58
C LEU A 20 4.50 -31.06 -8.14
N ILE A 21 3.33 -31.43 -8.68
CA ILE A 21 2.05 -30.82 -8.29
C ILE A 21 1.74 -31.11 -6.82
N ILE A 22 1.92 -32.36 -6.36
CA ILE A 22 1.70 -32.74 -4.96
C ILE A 22 2.66 -31.98 -4.04
N LEU A 23 3.94 -31.85 -4.41
CA LEU A 23 4.93 -31.12 -3.63
C LEU A 23 4.56 -29.64 -3.51
N ALA A 24 4.16 -29.01 -4.62
CA ALA A 24 3.69 -27.63 -4.64
C ALA A 24 2.43 -27.44 -3.79
N PHE A 25 1.47 -28.38 -3.86
CA PHE A 25 0.27 -28.35 -3.05
C PHE A 25 0.58 -28.48 -1.55
N LEU A 26 1.41 -29.46 -1.16
CA LEU A 26 1.77 -29.70 0.23
C LEU A 26 2.54 -28.52 0.82
N THR A 27 3.50 -27.96 0.10
CA THR A 27 4.22 -26.76 0.56
C THR A 27 3.27 -25.59 0.81
N HIS A 28 2.27 -25.38 -0.03
CA HIS A 28 1.28 -24.31 0.16
C HIS A 28 0.27 -24.60 1.29
N ALA A 29 -0.24 -25.83 1.36
CA ALA A 29 -1.19 -26.25 2.39
C ALA A 29 -0.55 -26.21 3.79
N LEU A 30 0.72 -26.62 3.89
CA LEU A 30 1.48 -26.63 5.14
C LEU A 30 2.09 -25.25 5.49
N ALA A 31 2.20 -24.32 4.54
CA ALA A 31 2.77 -22.99 4.80
C ALA A 31 1.99 -22.22 5.89
N GLY A 32 0.69 -22.47 6.04
CA GLY A 32 -0.13 -21.90 7.11
C GLY A 32 0.17 -22.48 8.50
N LEU A 33 0.71 -23.71 8.60
CA LEU A 33 1.13 -24.31 9.87
C LEU A 33 2.41 -23.69 10.41
N ASN A 34 3.26 -23.16 9.51
CA ASN A 34 4.47 -22.41 9.84
C ASN A 34 4.27 -20.91 9.57
N ALA A 35 3.07 -20.40 9.85
CA ALA A 35 2.78 -18.98 9.72
C ALA A 35 3.61 -18.16 10.70
N ASN A 36 4.26 -17.12 10.19
CA ASN A 36 5.01 -16.19 11.02
C ASN A 36 4.08 -15.07 11.51
N PRO A 37 4.15 -14.64 12.78
CA PRO A 37 3.42 -13.47 13.22
C PRO A 37 3.86 -12.23 12.45
N VAL A 38 2.93 -11.30 12.21
CA VAL A 38 3.29 -9.97 11.70
C VAL A 38 3.84 -9.17 12.86
N ILE A 39 5.07 -8.70 12.70
CA ILE A 39 5.77 -7.90 13.70
C ILE A 39 5.95 -6.51 13.11
N PHE A 40 5.51 -5.49 13.84
CA PHE A 40 5.77 -4.10 13.49
C PHE A 40 7.28 -3.83 13.50
N ALA A 41 7.77 -3.07 12.54
CA ALA A 41 9.15 -2.61 12.48
C ALA A 41 9.16 -1.13 12.16
N GLU A 42 10.23 -0.42 12.54
CA GLU A 42 10.39 0.99 12.20
C GLU A 42 10.26 1.21 10.68
N PRO A 43 9.57 2.28 10.25
CA PRO A 43 9.38 2.60 8.85
C PRO A 43 10.68 3.07 8.18
N PRO A 44 10.74 3.15 6.84
CA PRO A 44 11.88 3.71 6.13
C PRO A 44 12.21 5.14 6.57
N ALA A 45 13.50 5.42 6.80
CA ALA A 45 13.98 6.70 7.37
C ALA A 45 13.63 7.94 6.52
N PHE A 46 13.38 7.79 5.21
CA PHE A 46 13.04 8.93 4.36
C PHE A 46 11.73 9.62 4.77
N VAL A 47 10.82 8.89 5.44
CA VAL A 47 9.56 9.48 5.90
C VAL A 47 9.81 10.50 7.02
N GLU A 48 10.72 10.19 7.95
CA GLU A 48 11.11 11.10 9.02
C GLU A 48 11.94 12.30 8.51
N ASN A 49 12.79 12.06 7.51
CA ASN A 49 13.60 13.11 6.90
C ASN A 49 12.72 14.21 6.26
N TYR A 50 11.62 13.82 5.61
CA TYR A 50 10.72 14.78 4.97
C TYR A 50 10.09 15.77 5.95
N VAL A 51 9.63 15.28 7.11
CA VAL A 51 9.06 16.13 8.17
C VAL A 51 10.10 17.13 8.67
N THR A 52 11.33 16.67 8.81
CA THR A 52 12.46 17.51 9.24
C THR A 52 12.72 18.63 8.24
N GLU A 53 12.76 18.32 6.93
CA GLU A 53 12.95 19.29 5.85
C GLU A 53 11.79 20.30 5.74
N MET A 54 10.54 19.85 5.90
CA MET A 54 9.37 20.72 5.95
C MET A 54 9.39 21.67 7.15
N GLY A 55 9.80 21.16 8.33
CA GLY A 55 9.94 21.94 9.55
C GLY A 55 10.97 23.07 9.41
N TYR A 56 12.10 22.82 8.74
CA TYR A 56 13.07 23.88 8.44
C TYR A 56 12.55 24.93 7.44
N SER A 57 11.68 24.53 6.51
CA SER A 57 11.11 25.43 5.50
C SER A 57 9.98 26.32 6.05
N THR A 58 9.24 25.84 7.06
CA THR A 58 8.14 26.57 7.71
C THR A 58 8.59 27.53 8.81
N LEU A 59 9.83 27.42 9.31
CA LEU A 59 10.41 28.38 10.27
C LEU A 59 10.63 29.80 9.72
N ALA A 60 10.33 30.04 8.43
CA ALA A 60 10.35 31.36 7.81
C ALA A 60 9.05 32.17 7.95
N SER A 61 8.02 31.68 8.63
CA SER A 61 6.76 32.41 8.83
C SER A 61 6.21 32.25 10.25
N PRO A 62 5.91 33.34 10.99
CA PRO A 62 5.50 33.24 12.38
C PRO A 62 4.00 32.97 12.45
N SER A 63 3.61 31.82 13.00
CA SER A 63 2.23 31.64 13.46
C SER A 63 2.17 30.94 14.82
N ARG A 64 1.17 31.39 15.58
CA ARG A 64 1.06 31.34 17.04
C ARG A 64 0.88 29.92 17.58
N ALA A 65 1.60 29.67 18.67
CA ALA A 65 1.46 28.50 19.51
C ALA A 65 0.02 28.35 20.06
N SER A 66 -0.52 27.14 19.95
CA SER A 66 -1.67 26.67 20.72
C SER A 66 -1.40 25.25 21.22
N GLY A 67 -1.11 25.17 22.52
CA GLY A 67 -1.40 24.07 23.44
C GLY A 67 -1.22 22.64 22.96
N ALA A 68 -0.05 22.06 23.27
CA ALA A 68 0.16 20.62 23.27
C ALA A 68 -0.64 19.97 24.43
N ASN A 69 -1.60 19.12 24.09
CA ASN A 69 -2.18 18.16 25.03
C ASN A 69 -1.80 16.75 24.59
N ASN A 70 -0.83 16.17 25.31
CA ASN A 70 -0.42 14.77 25.20
C ASN A 70 -1.58 13.87 25.63
N THR A 71 -2.37 13.43 24.66
CA THR A 71 -3.41 12.41 24.86
C THR A 71 -3.03 11.20 24.01
N LYS A 72 -3.06 10.00 24.62
CA LYS A 72 -2.81 8.72 23.93
C LYS A 72 -3.63 8.66 22.63
N PRO A 73 -3.10 8.05 21.55
CA PRO A 73 -3.77 8.03 20.25
C PRO A 73 -5.13 7.35 20.43
N ALA A 74 -6.19 8.15 20.34
CA ALA A 74 -7.54 7.65 20.21
C ALA A 74 -7.58 6.90 18.88
N LYS A 75 -8.07 5.67 18.91
CA LYS A 75 -8.19 4.77 17.74
C LYS A 75 -8.79 5.55 16.57
N MET A 76 -7.97 5.90 15.58
CA MET A 76 -8.23 6.96 14.59
C MET A 76 -9.36 6.62 13.60
N THR A 77 -9.91 5.41 13.69
CA THR A 77 -11.16 4.99 13.04
C THR A 77 -12.42 5.69 13.57
N ALA A 78 -12.33 6.45 14.66
CA ALA A 78 -13.43 7.27 15.14
C ALA A 78 -13.46 8.62 14.38
N ASP A 79 -14.25 8.65 13.31
CA ASP A 79 -14.95 9.82 12.76
C ASP A 79 -14.11 10.91 12.06
N PHE A 80 -13.53 10.60 10.89
CA PHE A 80 -13.05 11.62 9.92
C PHE A 80 -14.13 12.02 8.91
N SER A 81 -15.41 11.90 9.29
CA SER A 81 -16.53 12.18 8.38
C SER A 81 -16.48 13.62 7.85
N SER A 82 -16.05 14.57 8.67
CA SER A 82 -15.83 15.96 8.28
C SER A 82 -14.74 16.11 7.21
N GLU A 83 -13.58 15.47 7.39
CA GLU A 83 -12.47 15.53 6.45
C GLU A 83 -12.82 14.82 5.15
N ARG A 84 -13.59 13.73 5.22
CA ARG A 84 -14.08 13.02 4.03
C ARG A 84 -15.08 13.87 3.25
N GLU A 85 -16.02 14.52 3.93
CA GLU A 85 -16.96 15.46 3.31
C GLU A 85 -16.23 16.65 2.68
N PHE A 86 -15.24 17.21 3.39
CA PHE A 86 -14.39 18.28 2.86
C PHE A 86 -13.66 17.83 1.58
N VAL A 87 -12.96 16.69 1.59
CA VAL A 87 -12.28 16.20 0.37
C VAL A 87 -13.28 15.91 -0.74
N TYR A 88 -14.42 15.31 -0.43
CA TYR A 88 -15.48 15.08 -1.42
C TYR A 88 -15.90 16.40 -2.07
N ASN A 89 -16.14 17.45 -1.28
CA ASN A 89 -16.54 18.76 -1.78
C ASN A 89 -15.41 19.48 -2.55
N VAL A 90 -14.13 19.16 -2.34
CA VAL A 90 -13.04 19.66 -3.21
C VAL A 90 -13.16 19.08 -4.62
N PHE A 91 -13.60 17.83 -4.77
CA PHE A 91 -13.81 17.23 -6.09
C PHE A 91 -15.17 17.58 -6.70
N PHE A 92 -16.24 17.62 -5.89
CA PHE A 92 -17.62 17.66 -6.37
C PHE A 92 -18.38 18.95 -6.06
N GLY A 93 -17.88 19.76 -5.13
CA GLY A 93 -18.47 21.04 -4.75
C GLY A 93 -17.52 22.21 -5.02
N ASP A 94 -17.59 23.21 -4.15
CA ASP A 94 -16.86 24.48 -4.28
C ASP A 94 -15.79 24.67 -3.18
N GLU A 95 -15.39 23.59 -2.49
CA GLU A 95 -14.36 23.67 -1.45
C GLU A 95 -12.96 23.93 -2.04
N SER A 96 -12.14 24.62 -1.26
CA SER A 96 -10.85 25.15 -1.74
C SER A 96 -9.78 24.06 -1.87
N LEU A 97 -9.21 23.95 -3.08
CA LEU A 97 -8.02 23.13 -3.33
C LEU A 97 -6.81 23.61 -2.51
N ASP A 98 -6.62 24.93 -2.38
CA ASP A 98 -5.51 25.50 -1.61
C ASP A 98 -5.60 25.13 -0.12
N GLU A 99 -6.80 25.09 0.43
CA GLU A 99 -7.02 24.65 1.81
C GLU A 99 -6.68 23.18 1.99
N LEU A 100 -7.08 22.32 1.04
CA LEU A 100 -6.68 20.91 1.05
C LEU A 100 -5.16 20.74 0.99
N LEU A 101 -4.47 21.50 0.14
CA LEU A 101 -3.00 21.47 0.03
C LEU A 101 -2.31 21.93 1.32
N HIS A 102 -2.87 22.94 2.00
CA HIS A 102 -2.38 23.35 3.32
C HIS A 102 -2.56 22.28 4.39
N LEU A 103 -3.61 21.47 4.33
CA LEU A 103 -3.82 20.38 5.28
C LEU A 103 -2.79 19.25 5.10
N PHE A 104 -2.33 18.97 3.87
CA PHE A 104 -1.25 18.00 3.63
C PHE A 104 0.11 18.43 4.17
N THR A 105 0.31 19.74 4.39
CA THR A 105 1.54 20.34 4.93
C THR A 105 1.36 20.90 6.34
N HIS A 106 0.24 20.58 7.00
CA HIS A 106 -0.08 21.12 8.31
C HIS A 106 0.97 20.69 9.34
N VAL A 107 1.38 21.57 10.26
CA VAL A 107 2.44 21.30 11.25
C VAL A 107 2.15 20.08 12.15
N ASP A 108 0.88 19.90 12.50
CA ASP A 108 0.37 18.77 13.26
C ASP A 108 0.23 17.51 12.38
N LYS A 109 0.99 16.46 12.72
CA LYS A 109 0.94 15.14 12.08
C LYS A 109 -0.47 14.55 12.10
N GLU A 110 -1.22 14.73 13.18
CA GLU A 110 -2.56 14.14 13.30
C GLU A 110 -3.48 14.67 12.20
N LYS A 111 -3.41 15.97 11.90
CA LYS A 111 -4.20 16.58 10.81
C LYS A 111 -3.77 16.08 9.44
N ARG A 112 -2.46 15.98 9.17
CA ARG A 112 -1.94 15.42 7.91
C ARG A 112 -2.42 13.99 7.71
N VAL A 113 -2.39 13.17 8.76
CA VAL A 113 -2.86 11.78 8.72
C VAL A 113 -4.37 11.69 8.49
N LYS A 114 -5.18 12.53 9.16
CA LYS A 114 -6.64 12.55 8.95
C LYS A 114 -6.99 12.92 7.51
N ILE A 115 -6.41 14.01 6.99
CA ILE A 115 -6.74 14.46 5.63
C ILE A 115 -6.25 13.47 4.58
N ALA A 116 -5.08 12.84 4.77
CA ALA A 116 -4.57 11.82 3.87
C ALA A 116 -5.43 10.55 3.88
N SER A 117 -5.90 10.14 5.06
CA SER A 117 -6.82 9.00 5.21
C SER A 117 -8.17 9.27 4.54
N ALA A 118 -8.74 10.46 4.75
CA ALA A 118 -9.96 10.92 4.10
C ALA A 118 -9.80 10.99 2.58
N PHE A 119 -8.68 11.53 2.11
CA PHE A 119 -8.35 11.63 0.70
C PHE A 119 -8.23 10.27 0.02
N ALA A 120 -7.56 9.31 0.67
CA ALA A 120 -7.49 7.95 0.18
C ALA A 120 -8.86 7.27 0.14
N ALA A 121 -9.72 7.55 1.13
CA ALA A 121 -11.08 7.02 1.20
C ALA A 121 -11.94 7.48 0.01
N VAL A 122 -11.98 8.79 -0.25
CA VAL A 122 -12.72 9.36 -1.40
C VAL A 122 -12.16 8.82 -2.71
N ASN A 123 -10.83 8.76 -2.85
CA ASN A 123 -10.22 8.26 -4.08
C ASN A 123 -10.66 6.82 -4.39
N ALA A 124 -10.55 5.90 -3.45
CA ALA A 124 -10.90 4.51 -3.76
C ALA A 124 -12.41 4.29 -3.94
N GLU A 125 -13.25 5.06 -3.25
CA GLU A 125 -14.71 4.96 -3.39
C GLU A 125 -15.18 5.33 -4.80
N PHE A 126 -14.66 6.42 -5.37
CA PHE A 126 -15.14 6.96 -6.63
C PHE A 126 -14.30 6.55 -7.86
N THR A 127 -13.10 5.98 -7.69
CA THR A 127 -12.22 5.61 -8.82
C THR A 127 -12.89 4.69 -9.84
N HIS A 128 -13.81 3.82 -9.42
CA HIS A 128 -14.50 2.88 -10.30
C HIS A 128 -15.96 3.30 -10.62
N ASN A 129 -16.34 4.52 -10.26
CA ASN A 129 -17.66 5.07 -10.53
C ASN A 129 -17.61 6.00 -11.75
N GLU A 130 -17.67 5.42 -12.95
CA GLU A 130 -17.60 6.16 -14.22
C GLU A 130 -18.76 7.18 -14.34
N GLU A 131 -19.95 6.86 -13.81
CA GLU A 131 -21.12 7.74 -13.88
C GLU A 131 -20.98 9.01 -13.03
N SER A 132 -20.05 9.04 -12.06
CA SER A 132 -19.82 10.20 -11.19
C SER A 132 -19.01 11.32 -11.86
N GLY A 133 -18.34 11.07 -12.98
CA GLY A 133 -17.34 11.98 -13.56
C GLY A 133 -16.09 12.17 -12.70
N PHE A 134 -15.89 11.30 -11.70
CA PHE A 134 -14.69 11.34 -10.85
C PHE A 134 -13.39 11.06 -11.59
N PRO A 135 -13.32 10.11 -12.57
CA PRO A 135 -12.07 9.86 -13.28
C PRO A 135 -11.45 11.12 -13.90
N GLU A 136 -12.26 11.94 -14.57
CA GLU A 136 -11.84 13.20 -15.21
C GLU A 136 -11.45 14.25 -14.16
N LYS A 137 -12.25 14.39 -13.09
CA LYS A 137 -11.96 15.32 -11.99
C LYS A 137 -10.67 14.96 -11.25
N ARG A 138 -10.42 13.67 -11.04
CA ARG A 138 -9.20 13.16 -10.43
C ARG A 138 -7.98 13.40 -11.32
N GLU A 139 -8.10 13.20 -12.63
CA GLU A 139 -7.03 13.54 -13.57
C GLU A 139 -6.70 15.03 -13.53
N GLN A 140 -7.73 15.89 -13.55
CA GLN A 140 -7.56 17.34 -13.43
C GLN A 140 -6.89 17.73 -12.11
N PHE A 141 -7.36 17.18 -10.98
CA PHE A 141 -6.75 17.39 -9.67
C PHE A 141 -5.26 17.09 -9.68
N TRP A 142 -4.85 15.95 -10.25
CA TRP A 142 -3.44 15.59 -10.34
C TRP A 142 -2.59 16.55 -11.18
N ASN A 143 -3.18 17.12 -12.24
CA ASN A 143 -2.52 18.14 -13.04
C ASN A 143 -2.35 19.45 -12.25
N ASP A 144 -3.36 19.85 -11.49
CA ASP A 144 -3.36 21.08 -10.70
C ASP A 144 -2.37 21.02 -9.53
N VAL A 145 -2.26 19.86 -8.88
CA VAL A 145 -1.39 19.67 -7.69
C VAL A 145 0.00 19.14 -8.02
N LYS A 146 0.42 19.15 -9.30
CA LYS A 146 1.67 18.51 -9.73
C LYS A 146 2.92 18.93 -8.93
N LYS A 147 2.98 20.20 -8.50
CA LYS A 147 4.08 20.73 -7.68
C LYS A 147 4.02 20.29 -6.20
N HIS A 148 2.85 19.88 -5.74
CA HIS A 148 2.55 19.46 -4.37
C HIS A 148 2.46 17.93 -4.22
N LEU A 149 2.73 17.15 -5.27
CA LEU A 149 2.73 15.68 -5.21
C LEU A 149 3.61 15.13 -4.06
N PRO A 150 4.82 15.66 -3.77
CA PRO A 150 5.61 15.20 -2.64
C PRO A 150 4.91 15.40 -1.29
N ASP A 151 4.21 16.52 -1.10
CA ASP A 151 3.47 16.81 0.15
C ASP A 151 2.34 15.80 0.37
N ILE A 152 1.53 15.58 -0.68
CA ILE A 152 0.41 14.63 -0.66
C ILE A 152 0.94 13.21 -0.41
N GLN A 153 2.01 12.82 -1.10
CA GLN A 153 2.60 11.49 -0.98
C GLN A 153 3.14 11.24 0.43
N ASN A 154 3.84 12.21 1.02
CA ASN A 154 4.38 12.04 2.36
C ASN A 154 3.29 12.00 3.44
N ALA A 155 2.23 12.81 3.31
CA ALA A 155 1.08 12.70 4.21
C ALA A 155 0.40 11.32 4.12
N LEU A 156 0.30 10.74 2.91
CA LEU A 156 -0.16 9.36 2.72
C LEU A 156 0.80 8.33 3.33
N PHE A 157 2.11 8.55 3.24
CA PHE A 157 3.11 7.70 3.90
C PHE A 157 2.94 7.70 5.42
N GLU A 158 2.83 8.89 6.02
CA GLU A 158 2.58 9.03 7.46
C GLU A 158 1.28 8.36 7.89
N ALA A 159 0.23 8.47 7.07
CA ALA A 159 -1.05 7.86 7.37
C ALA A 159 -0.99 6.33 7.32
N LEU A 160 -0.28 5.76 6.35
CA LEU A 160 -0.07 4.31 6.24
C LEU A 160 0.77 3.75 7.40
N ILE A 161 1.74 4.51 7.89
CA ILE A 161 2.57 4.11 9.04
C ILE A 161 1.75 4.20 10.33
N THR A 162 1.06 5.32 10.54
CA THR A 162 0.19 5.51 11.71
C THR A 162 -0.87 4.40 11.78
N SER A 163 -1.48 4.02 10.66
CA SER A 163 -2.44 2.91 10.65
C SER A 163 -1.82 1.56 11.00
N ALA A 164 -0.55 1.34 10.66
CA ALA A 164 0.17 0.14 11.03
C ALA A 164 0.43 0.08 12.54
N GLU A 165 0.82 1.21 13.14
CA GLU A 165 1.03 1.36 14.59
C GLU A 165 -0.27 1.11 15.37
N GLU A 166 -1.38 1.66 14.87
CA GLU A 166 -2.69 1.56 15.53
C GLU A 166 -3.44 0.26 15.24
N GLY A 167 -3.02 -0.49 14.22
CA GLY A 167 -3.72 -1.70 13.78
C GLY A 167 -5.02 -1.43 13.04
N THR A 168 -5.12 -0.32 12.32
CA THR A 168 -6.34 0.10 11.63
C THR A 168 -6.29 -0.24 10.13
N ALA A 169 -7.41 -0.70 9.59
CA ALA A 169 -7.52 -0.96 8.15
C ALA A 169 -7.75 0.35 7.39
N ASN A 170 -7.26 0.42 6.16
CA ASN A 170 -7.46 1.54 5.25
C ASN A 170 -7.22 1.11 3.79
N ILE A 171 -7.31 2.08 2.89
CA ILE A 171 -7.12 1.94 1.44
C ILE A 171 -6.03 2.87 0.89
N ILE A 172 -5.15 3.36 1.77
CA ILE A 172 -4.03 4.24 1.42
C ILE A 172 -3.08 3.61 0.39
N PRO A 173 -2.69 2.32 0.50
CA PRO A 173 -1.85 1.68 -0.52
C PRO A 173 -2.40 1.80 -1.93
N TYR A 174 -3.73 1.73 -2.09
CA TYR A 174 -4.37 1.88 -3.40
C TYR A 174 -4.17 3.29 -3.95
N THR A 175 -4.32 4.32 -3.13
CA THR A 175 -4.11 5.71 -3.56
C THR A 175 -2.65 5.96 -3.91
N LEU A 176 -1.71 5.47 -3.08
CA LEU A 176 -0.27 5.53 -3.36
C LEU A 176 0.11 4.82 -4.67
N ALA A 177 -0.52 3.67 -4.95
CA ALA A 177 -0.26 2.87 -6.13
C ALA A 177 -0.80 3.48 -7.43
N TRP A 178 -1.72 4.45 -7.36
CA TRP A 178 -2.36 5.01 -8.56
C TRP A 178 -2.28 6.55 -8.64
N MET A 179 -1.58 7.21 -7.71
CA MET A 179 -1.24 8.63 -7.85
C MET A 179 -0.02 8.82 -8.77
N PRO A 180 0.15 9.97 -9.44
CA PRO A 180 1.37 10.26 -10.20
C PRO A 180 2.61 10.40 -9.30
N GLY A 181 3.80 10.30 -9.89
CA GLY A 181 5.06 10.53 -9.18
C GLY A 181 5.48 9.39 -8.26
N GLN A 182 5.00 8.17 -8.51
CA GLN A 182 5.49 6.98 -7.82
C GLN A 182 6.97 6.76 -8.13
N GLY A 183 7.74 6.51 -7.08
CA GLY A 183 9.17 6.29 -7.17
C GLY A 183 9.63 5.21 -6.22
N GLN A 184 10.95 5.10 -6.08
CA GLN A 184 11.59 4.12 -5.20
C GLN A 184 11.05 4.17 -3.77
N GLN A 185 10.79 5.37 -3.22
CA GLN A 185 10.23 5.56 -1.89
C GLN A 185 8.85 4.90 -1.73
N THR A 186 7.97 5.03 -2.71
CA THR A 186 6.66 4.37 -2.70
C THR A 186 6.81 2.85 -2.66
N VAL A 187 7.72 2.31 -3.49
CA VAL A 187 7.98 0.87 -3.57
C VAL A 187 8.59 0.34 -2.26
N GLU A 188 9.52 1.08 -1.66
CA GLU A 188 10.13 0.74 -0.37
C GLU A 188 9.11 0.77 0.77
N LEU A 189 8.26 1.80 0.84
CA LEU A 189 7.23 1.86 1.86
C LEU A 189 6.19 0.75 1.70
N LEU A 190 5.76 0.45 0.47
CA LEU A 190 4.83 -0.65 0.24
C LEU A 190 5.49 -2.01 0.52
N ALA A 191 6.78 -2.17 0.25
CA ALA A 191 7.50 -3.39 0.65
C ALA A 191 7.59 -3.53 2.18
N TRP A 192 7.73 -2.41 2.89
CA TRP A 192 7.62 -2.38 4.36
C TRP A 192 6.20 -2.72 4.82
N ALA A 193 5.16 -2.10 4.24
CA ALA A 193 3.77 -2.34 4.62
C ALA A 193 3.35 -3.80 4.36
N ALA A 194 3.83 -4.40 3.25
CA ALA A 194 3.68 -5.81 2.95
C ALA A 194 4.21 -6.72 4.06
N LYS A 195 5.26 -6.29 4.77
CA LYS A 195 5.91 -7.07 5.81
C LYS A 195 5.33 -6.85 7.20
N HIS A 196 4.93 -5.61 7.49
CA HIS A 196 4.75 -5.12 8.87
C HIS A 196 3.34 -4.61 9.18
N HIS A 197 2.50 -4.34 8.18
CA HIS A 197 1.15 -3.85 8.44
C HIS A 197 0.25 -4.98 9.01
N PRO A 198 -0.46 -4.78 10.13
CA PRO A 198 -1.29 -5.82 10.76
C PRO A 198 -2.52 -6.20 9.94
N ASP A 199 -3.10 -5.26 9.20
CA ASP A 199 -4.18 -5.55 8.25
C ASP A 199 -3.73 -6.39 7.04
N TRP A 200 -4.45 -7.47 6.76
CA TRP A 200 -4.09 -8.41 5.70
C TRP A 200 -4.33 -7.87 4.29
N TRP A 201 -5.31 -6.98 4.10
CA TRP A 201 -5.61 -6.41 2.78
C TRP A 201 -4.48 -5.48 2.37
N ILE A 202 -3.98 -4.65 3.30
CA ILE A 202 -2.83 -3.78 3.08
C ILE A 202 -1.60 -4.60 2.71
N ARG A 203 -1.31 -5.68 3.45
CA ARG A 203 -0.18 -6.55 3.11
C ARG A 203 -0.33 -7.17 1.73
N ARG A 204 -1.50 -7.74 1.44
CA ARG A 204 -1.79 -8.38 0.16
C ARG A 204 -1.62 -7.40 -1.00
N PHE A 205 -2.25 -6.23 -0.92
CA PHE A 205 -2.18 -5.22 -1.97
C PHE A 205 -0.74 -4.74 -2.19
N SER A 206 -0.01 -4.51 -1.10
CA SER A 206 1.37 -4.04 -1.18
C SER A 206 2.30 -5.08 -1.82
N VAL A 207 2.12 -6.39 -1.53
CA VAL A 207 2.83 -7.47 -2.23
C VAL A 207 2.54 -7.42 -3.73
N TYR A 208 1.25 -7.37 -4.11
CA TYR A 208 0.84 -7.30 -5.50
C TYR A 208 1.50 -6.12 -6.23
N PHE A 209 1.44 -4.93 -5.64
CA PHE A 209 1.97 -3.73 -6.26
C PHE A 209 3.49 -3.79 -6.44
N VAL A 210 4.24 -4.12 -5.37
CA VAL A 210 5.70 -4.16 -5.43
C VAL A 210 6.19 -5.17 -6.46
N VAL A 211 5.55 -6.34 -6.54
CA VAL A 211 5.97 -7.41 -7.46
C VAL A 211 5.63 -7.07 -8.92
N LYS A 212 4.43 -6.52 -9.20
CA LYS A 212 4.01 -6.24 -10.58
C LYS A 212 4.54 -4.93 -11.13
N PHE A 213 4.60 -3.89 -10.31
CA PHE A 213 4.81 -2.51 -10.76
C PHE A 213 6.04 -1.86 -10.14
N GLY A 214 6.59 -2.43 -9.06
CA GLY A 214 7.67 -1.80 -8.31
C GLY A 214 9.03 -1.74 -9.03
N GLN A 215 9.21 -2.50 -10.12
CA GLN A 215 10.45 -2.57 -10.92
C GLN A 215 11.73 -2.78 -10.07
N ASN A 216 11.58 -3.40 -8.90
CA ASN A 216 12.67 -3.68 -7.97
C ASN A 216 12.68 -5.17 -7.65
N GLU A 217 13.52 -5.88 -8.40
CA GLU A 217 13.59 -7.33 -8.36
C GLU A 217 14.04 -7.87 -6.98
N GLY A 218 14.94 -7.15 -6.30
CA GLY A 218 15.38 -7.53 -4.96
C GLY A 218 14.25 -7.50 -3.94
N LEU A 219 13.43 -6.44 -3.96
CA LEU A 219 12.25 -6.33 -3.10
C LEU A 219 11.17 -7.34 -3.49
N ALA A 220 10.90 -7.49 -4.79
CA ALA A 220 9.91 -8.44 -5.30
C ALA A 220 10.25 -9.88 -4.87
N SER A 221 11.47 -10.34 -5.13
CA SER A 221 11.94 -11.68 -4.72
C SER A 221 11.87 -11.86 -3.20
N SER A 222 12.34 -10.88 -2.42
CA SER A 222 12.28 -10.94 -0.95
C SER A 222 10.85 -11.07 -0.42
N LEU A 223 9.89 -10.37 -1.03
CA LEU A 223 8.48 -10.46 -0.66
C LEU A 223 7.88 -11.81 -1.03
N LEU A 224 8.10 -12.28 -2.26
CA LEU A 224 7.59 -13.58 -2.70
C LEU A 224 8.12 -14.71 -1.83
N GLU A 225 9.38 -14.65 -1.39
CA GLU A 225 9.95 -15.60 -0.43
C GLU A 225 9.27 -15.48 0.94
N SER A 226 9.43 -14.33 1.59
CA SER A 226 9.06 -14.16 3.01
C SER A 226 7.55 -14.23 3.26
N ARG A 227 6.72 -13.80 2.30
CA ARG A 227 5.25 -13.75 2.47
C ARG A 227 4.54 -15.06 2.15
N THR A 228 5.27 -16.09 1.73
CA THR A 228 4.73 -17.46 1.62
C THR A 228 4.20 -17.96 2.97
N HIS A 229 4.77 -17.47 4.07
CA HIS A 229 4.40 -17.80 5.44
C HIS A 229 3.58 -16.70 6.14
N ASP A 230 2.93 -15.82 5.38
CA ASP A 230 2.03 -14.81 5.98
C ASP A 230 0.92 -15.51 6.78
N PRO A 231 0.49 -14.97 7.94
CA PRO A 231 -0.54 -15.64 8.74
C PRO A 231 -1.89 -15.66 8.04
N HIS A 232 -2.14 -14.72 7.13
CA HIS A 232 -3.41 -14.63 6.43
C HIS A 232 -3.38 -15.36 5.08
N TYR A 233 -4.31 -16.29 4.88
CA TYR A 233 -4.38 -17.14 3.67
C TYR A 233 -4.44 -16.31 2.38
N LYS A 234 -5.21 -15.22 2.34
CA LYS A 234 -5.33 -14.40 1.11
C LYS A 234 -4.01 -13.76 0.69
N VAL A 235 -3.09 -13.48 1.62
CA VAL A 235 -1.75 -12.97 1.30
C VAL A 235 -0.90 -14.09 0.72
N ARG A 236 -0.91 -15.27 1.35
CA ARG A 236 -0.18 -16.44 0.84
C ARG A 236 -0.63 -16.84 -0.58
N ARG A 237 -1.94 -16.79 -0.84
CA ARG A 237 -2.50 -17.07 -2.16
C ARG A 237 -2.00 -16.07 -3.20
N GLU A 238 -2.04 -14.77 -2.90
CA GLU A 238 -1.52 -13.73 -3.80
C GLU A 238 -0.04 -13.96 -4.15
N VAL A 239 0.78 -14.32 -3.16
CA VAL A 239 2.20 -14.65 -3.37
C VAL A 239 2.36 -15.84 -4.32
N LEU A 240 1.54 -16.88 -4.16
CA LEU A 240 1.57 -18.05 -5.05
C LEU A 240 1.16 -17.68 -6.47
N ASP A 241 0.08 -16.91 -6.63
CA ASP A 241 -0.41 -16.47 -7.93
C ASP A 241 0.65 -15.64 -8.66
N LEU A 242 1.33 -14.72 -7.95
CA LEU A 242 2.41 -13.90 -8.51
C LEU A 242 3.65 -14.74 -8.88
N ARG A 243 4.03 -15.73 -8.06
CA ARG A 243 5.11 -16.67 -8.40
C ARG A 243 4.78 -17.45 -9.66
N PHE A 244 3.53 -17.88 -9.81
CA PHE A 244 3.08 -18.59 -11.00
C PHE A 244 3.12 -17.69 -12.24
N GLN A 245 2.57 -16.48 -12.17
CA GLN A 245 2.62 -15.49 -13.25
C GLN A 245 4.06 -15.23 -13.71
N ARG A 246 4.99 -15.12 -12.75
CA ARG A 246 6.41 -14.94 -13.03
C ARG A 246 7.05 -16.16 -13.70
N LEU A 247 6.66 -17.37 -13.29
CA LEU A 247 7.15 -18.60 -13.91
C LEU A 247 6.73 -18.72 -15.38
N ILE A 248 5.53 -18.25 -15.72
CA ILE A 248 4.99 -18.29 -17.09
C ILE A 248 5.31 -17.04 -17.92
N GLY A 249 6.03 -16.07 -17.36
CA GLY A 249 6.47 -14.85 -18.05
C GLY A 249 5.38 -13.80 -18.27
N GLU A 250 4.33 -13.79 -17.44
CA GLU A 250 3.30 -12.73 -17.47
C GLU A 250 3.73 -11.46 -16.71
N ILE A 251 4.72 -11.57 -15.82
CA ILE A 251 5.37 -10.48 -15.09
C ILE A 251 6.86 -10.75 -14.94
#